data_AF-A0A6G6K949-F1
#
_entry.id   AF-A0A6G6K949-F1
#
_cell.length_a   1.000
_cell.length_b   1.000
_cell.length_c   1.000
_cell.angle_alpha   90.00
_cell.angle_beta   90.00
_cell.angle_gamma   90.00
#
_symmetry.space_group_name_H-M   'P 1'
#
loop_
_entity.id
_entity.type
_entity.pdbx_description
1 polymer ?
#
loop_
_entity_poly.entity_id
_entity_poly.type
_entity_poly.pdbx_seq_one_letter_code
_entity_poly.pdbx_strand_id
1 'polypeptide(L)'
;MHAHSLTKVLARLLTGCTVAMVLAIHLPAQASPELTALQQQYDTLMKERVVGPYETAVNELNVGYIGGVNRLISEAKTAGNLDAVLVYEAEIKRVGAREPLPPDDDKTPKGLKNLRAIYRNQIGKLDSQKSAGTTLLLTPYVARLKELEVTLTKADRISEAQAVKNHRETLAAAAAPSTVGGAFTNSLGMKFVPVPGTDILMCIHETRRSDYGTYAQAASGVNGAWKDVAVSGVAKEKEGNLPVTRVSWADATAFCEWLSKKDGRSYRLPTDREWSFAVGIGREEGKEGTPDSKSGKLGEEYPWGKKWPPNKGAGNFADASVGKASPGKACIQDYEDGFVSAAPVMSFEANKLGIYDLGGNVWEWCSDWYNASQVDRVTRGGSFSNHEKNRLLSSERDHTPPDRREPAFGFRCVVEQPKNK
;
A
#
# COMPACT_ATOMS: atom_id res chain seq x y z
N MET A 1 20.01 42.40 32.35
CA MET A 1 18.69 42.16 31.70
C MET A 1 18.94 41.58 30.32
N HIS A 2 18.08 40.68 29.85
CA HIS A 2 18.13 39.87 28.60
C HIS A 2 18.56 38.41 28.78
N ALA A 3 17.76 37.70 29.58
CA ALA A 3 17.57 36.25 29.48
C ALA A 3 16.10 35.99 29.16
N HIS A 4 15.60 36.44 28.00
CA HIS A 4 14.20 36.27 27.58
C HIS A 4 14.09 36.26 26.04
N SER A 5 14.71 35.30 25.35
CA SER A 5 14.37 35.02 23.94
C SER A 5 14.91 33.67 23.43
N LEU A 6 14.62 32.57 24.13
CA LEU A 6 14.90 31.22 23.62
C LEU A 6 13.63 30.39 23.37
N THR A 7 12.44 30.94 23.60
CA THR A 7 11.17 30.18 23.51
C THR A 7 10.35 30.45 22.25
N LYS A 8 10.84 31.22 21.27
CA LYS A 8 10.08 31.59 20.05
C LYS A 8 10.66 31.14 18.71
N VAL A 9 11.71 30.32 18.69
CA VAL A 9 12.33 29.84 17.43
C VAL A 9 11.90 28.42 17.02
N LEU A 10 11.13 27.69 17.85
CA LEU A 10 10.70 26.33 17.55
C LEU A 10 9.38 26.19 16.74
N ALA A 11 8.80 27.29 16.24
CA ALA A 11 7.46 27.29 15.64
C ALA A 11 7.39 27.43 14.10
N ARG A 12 8.51 27.46 13.38
CA ARG A 12 8.50 27.53 11.91
C ARG A 12 9.65 26.73 11.33
N LEU A 13 9.43 25.44 11.08
CA LEU A 13 10.15 24.58 10.10
C LEU A 13 9.56 23.16 10.13
N LEU A 14 8.24 23.04 9.95
CA LEU A 14 7.55 21.76 9.72
C LEU A 14 6.71 21.89 8.44
N THR A 15 7.38 21.96 7.30
CA THR A 15 6.75 21.83 5.98
C THR A 15 7.72 21.07 5.10
N GLY A 16 7.38 19.82 4.79
CA GLY A 16 8.14 18.98 3.86
C GLY A 16 8.52 17.62 4.43
N CYS A 17 7.53 16.77 4.73
CA CYS A 17 7.56 15.32 4.48
C CYS A 17 6.22 14.72 4.90
N THR A 18 5.56 13.96 4.03
CA THR A 18 4.37 13.16 4.32
C THR A 18 4.75 11.92 5.12
N VAL A 19 5.21 12.14 6.35
CA VAL A 19 5.18 11.15 7.44
C VAL A 19 4.29 11.76 8.49
N ALA A 20 3.10 11.16 8.67
CA ALA A 20 2.09 11.45 9.69
C ALA A 20 2.42 12.67 10.57
N MET A 21 1.92 13.83 10.11
CA MET A 21 1.80 15.03 10.92
C MET A 21 1.18 14.57 12.24
N VAL A 22 1.92 14.68 13.35
CA VAL A 22 1.28 14.61 14.67
C VAL A 22 0.28 15.74 14.63
N LEU A 23 -1.01 15.41 14.50
CA LEU A 23 -2.07 16.39 14.60
C LEU A 23 -1.98 16.92 16.03
N ALA A 24 -1.38 18.10 16.21
CA ALA A 24 -1.47 18.83 17.47
C ALA A 24 -2.93 19.29 17.61
N ILE A 25 -3.80 18.39 18.07
CA ILE A 25 -5.19 18.71 18.37
C ILE A 25 -5.14 19.61 19.60
N HIS A 26 -5.35 20.90 19.37
CA HIS A 26 -5.36 21.89 20.44
C HIS A 26 -6.54 21.60 21.35
N LEU A 27 -6.31 21.68 22.66
CA LEU A 27 -7.36 21.54 23.67
C LEU A 27 -8.46 22.60 23.44
N PRO A 28 -9.73 22.25 23.72
CA PRO A 28 -10.84 23.20 23.61
C PRO A 28 -10.69 24.34 24.65
N ALA A 29 -11.24 25.51 24.34
CA ALA A 29 -11.16 26.70 25.20
C ALA A 29 -11.81 26.52 26.61
N GLN A 30 -12.62 25.47 26.80
CA GLN A 30 -13.26 25.09 28.06
C GLN A 30 -12.73 23.74 28.59
N ALA A 31 -11.45 23.45 28.35
CA ALA A 31 -10.83 22.23 28.87
C ALA A 31 -10.82 22.24 30.40
N SER A 32 -11.31 21.15 31.00
CA SER A 32 -11.21 20.94 32.43
C SER A 32 -9.74 20.77 32.88
N PRO A 33 -9.40 21.03 34.15
CA PRO A 33 -8.07 20.71 34.68
C PRO A 33 -7.71 19.24 34.48
N GLU A 34 -8.69 18.33 34.60
CA GLU A 34 -8.52 16.90 34.40
C GLU A 34 -8.20 16.55 32.94
N LEU A 35 -8.90 17.16 31.98
CA LEU A 35 -8.61 16.98 30.55
C LEU A 35 -7.22 17.50 30.20
N THR A 36 -6.85 18.65 30.76
CA THR A 36 -5.53 19.26 30.56
C THR A 36 -4.42 18.36 31.08
N ALA A 37 -4.59 17.81 32.29
CA ALA A 37 -3.62 16.88 32.88
C ALA A 37 -3.48 15.58 32.06
N LEU A 38 -4.59 15.00 31.61
CA LEU A 38 -4.56 13.78 30.78
C LEU A 38 -3.89 14.03 29.42
N GLN A 39 -4.16 15.16 28.77
CA GLN A 39 -3.50 15.54 27.53
C GLN A 39 -1.99 15.73 27.72
N GLN A 40 -1.58 16.45 28.77
CA GLN A 40 -0.16 16.66 29.06
C GLN A 40 0.58 15.34 29.31
N GLN A 41 -0.06 14.39 30.01
CA GLN A 41 0.50 13.06 30.21
C GLN A 41 0.62 12.29 28.90
N TYR A 42 -0.42 12.32 28.05
CA TYR A 42 -0.38 11.68 26.72
C TYR A 42 0.73 12.27 25.85
N ASP A 43 0.85 13.60 25.79
CA ASP A 43 1.87 14.29 25.00
C ASP A 43 3.29 13.96 25.47
N THR A 44 3.48 13.89 26.79
CA THR A 44 4.76 13.49 27.39
C THR A 44 5.13 12.07 26.97
N LEU A 45 4.19 11.11 27.10
CA LEU A 45 4.41 9.73 26.71
C LEU A 45 4.64 9.56 25.20
N MET A 46 3.88 10.28 24.36
CA MET A 46 4.05 10.29 22.91
C MET A 46 5.43 10.81 22.52
N LYS A 47 5.88 11.88 23.16
CA LYS A 47 7.22 12.44 22.94
C LYS A 47 8.32 11.46 23.35
N GLU A 48 8.23 10.91 24.55
CA GLU A 48 9.28 10.06 25.12
C GLU A 48 9.36 8.68 24.48
N ARG A 49 8.22 8.08 24.12
CA ARG A 49 8.15 6.67 23.71
C ARG A 49 7.96 6.46 22.22
N VAL A 50 7.52 7.48 21.48
CA VAL A 50 7.18 7.34 20.06
C VAL A 50 7.93 8.34 19.20
N VAL A 51 7.69 9.64 19.40
CA VAL A 51 8.24 10.68 18.52
C VAL A 51 9.74 10.82 18.68
N GLY A 52 10.25 10.94 19.91
CA GLY A 52 11.68 11.09 20.18
C GLY A 52 12.52 9.92 19.64
N PRO A 53 12.21 8.65 19.99
CA PRO A 53 12.92 7.49 19.46
C PRO A 53 12.87 7.39 17.93
N TYR A 54 11.73 7.71 17.31
CA TYR A 54 11.59 7.73 15.86
C TYR A 54 12.49 8.79 15.22
N GLU A 55 12.47 10.03 15.71
CA GLU A 55 13.29 11.11 15.18
C GLU A 55 14.79 10.80 15.31
N THR A 56 15.22 10.26 16.45
CA THR A 56 16.61 9.82 16.66
C THR A 56 16.99 8.75 15.64
N ALA A 57 16.19 7.69 15.49
CA ALA A 57 16.47 6.60 14.56
C ALA A 57 16.48 7.05 13.09
N VAL A 58 15.57 7.95 12.69
CA VAL A 58 15.57 8.52 11.34
C VAL A 58 16.83 9.37 11.10
N ASN A 59 17.25 10.15 12.08
CA ASN A 59 18.49 10.93 11.95
C ASN A 59 19.72 10.03 11.83
N GLU A 60 19.82 8.97 12.61
CA GLU A 60 20.90 7.96 12.50
C GLU A 60 20.88 7.27 11.13
N LEU A 61 19.69 6.88 10.65
CA LEU A 61 19.52 6.31 9.32
C LEU A 61 19.99 7.27 8.22
N ASN A 62 19.64 8.56 8.32
CA ASN A 62 20.06 9.60 7.38
C ASN A 62 21.59 9.78 7.39
N VAL A 63 22.22 9.79 8.57
CA VAL A 63 23.69 9.88 8.70
C VAL A 63 24.35 8.69 8.01
N GLY A 64 23.89 7.47 8.28
CA GLY A 64 24.42 6.26 7.65
C GLY A 64 24.24 6.26 6.13
N TYR A 65 23.08 6.70 5.65
CA TYR A 65 22.78 6.81 4.23
C TYR A 65 23.68 7.82 3.52
N ILE A 66 23.78 9.05 4.06
CA ILE A 66 24.68 10.09 3.53
C ILE A 66 26.14 9.61 3.55
N GLY A 67 26.57 8.91 4.60
CA GLY A 67 27.90 8.30 4.66
C GLY A 67 28.12 7.24 3.57
N GLY A 68 27.09 6.46 3.22
CA GLY A 68 27.10 5.55 2.08
C GLY A 68 27.25 6.29 0.75
N VAL A 69 26.45 7.33 0.53
CA VAL A 69 26.48 8.13 -0.71
C VAL A 69 27.82 8.87 -0.87
N ASN A 70 28.39 9.40 0.21
CA ASN A 70 29.72 10.04 0.19
C ASN A 70 30.84 9.07 -0.23
N ARG A 71 30.75 7.78 0.13
CA ARG A 71 31.71 6.77 -0.35
C ARG A 71 31.59 6.57 -1.86
N LEU A 72 30.36 6.49 -2.38
CA LEU A 72 30.11 6.41 -3.82
C LEU A 72 30.61 7.65 -4.57
N ILE A 73 30.49 8.85 -3.97
CA ILE A 73 31.06 10.10 -4.52
C ILE A 73 32.58 9.98 -4.64
N SER A 74 33.26 9.52 -3.58
CA SER A 74 34.72 9.35 -3.60
C SER A 74 35.16 8.35 -4.67
N GLU A 75 34.49 7.21 -4.79
CA GLU A 75 34.75 6.20 -5.82
C GLU A 75 34.56 6.77 -7.23
N ALA A 76 33.46 7.49 -7.46
CA ALA A 76 33.18 8.12 -8.75
C ALA A 76 34.19 9.21 -9.12
N LYS A 77 34.67 9.99 -8.13
CA LYS A 77 35.75 10.98 -8.33
C LYS A 77 37.06 10.32 -8.73
N THR A 78 37.45 9.23 -8.06
CA THR A 78 38.66 8.45 -8.42
C THR A 78 38.55 7.86 -9.83
N ALA A 79 37.35 7.44 -10.24
CA ALA A 79 37.10 6.91 -11.58
C ALA A 79 36.94 7.98 -12.67
N GLY A 80 36.97 9.28 -12.33
CA GLY A 80 36.73 10.37 -13.29
C GLY A 80 35.31 10.44 -13.83
N ASN A 81 34.32 9.88 -13.12
CA ASN A 81 32.92 9.82 -13.57
C ASN A 81 32.10 10.99 -13.00
N LEU A 82 32.09 12.12 -13.72
CA LEU A 82 31.38 13.34 -13.31
C LEU A 82 29.86 13.15 -13.20
N ASP A 83 29.25 12.42 -14.15
CA ASP A 83 27.79 12.22 -14.16
C ASP A 83 27.31 11.49 -12.90
N ALA A 84 28.06 10.47 -12.46
CA ALA A 84 27.76 9.76 -11.21
C ALA A 84 27.90 10.67 -9.98
N VAL A 85 28.94 11.52 -9.93
CA VAL A 85 29.13 12.47 -8.83
C VAL A 85 27.95 13.43 -8.71
N LEU A 86 27.48 14.01 -9.82
CA LEU A 86 26.35 14.94 -9.81
C LEU A 86 25.05 14.28 -9.33
N VAL A 87 24.82 13.02 -9.73
CA VAL A 87 23.66 12.24 -9.25
C VAL A 87 23.73 12.03 -7.74
N TYR A 88 24.90 11.69 -7.19
CA TYR A 88 25.07 11.47 -5.77
C TYR A 88 25.01 12.76 -4.93
N GLU A 89 25.53 13.87 -5.42
CA GLU A 89 25.42 15.17 -4.75
C GLU A 89 23.96 15.66 -4.70
N ALA A 90 23.20 15.45 -5.78
CA ALA A 90 21.76 15.70 -5.79
C ALA A 90 21.02 14.85 -4.75
N GLU A 91 21.41 13.59 -4.57
CA GLU A 91 20.84 12.70 -3.54
C GLU A 91 21.07 13.24 -2.13
N ILE A 92 22.30 13.65 -1.80
CA ILE A 92 22.62 14.22 -0.47
C ILE A 92 21.76 15.46 -0.20
N LYS A 93 21.59 16.33 -1.20
CA LYS A 93 20.77 17.54 -1.06
C LYS A 93 19.32 17.19 -0.73
N ARG A 94 18.74 16.15 -1.36
CA ARG A 94 17.37 15.68 -1.08
C ARG A 94 17.23 15.20 0.35
N VAL A 95 18.16 14.37 0.81
CA VAL A 95 18.13 13.83 2.19
C VAL A 95 18.26 14.95 3.21
N GLY A 96 19.16 15.92 2.97
CA GLY A 96 19.31 17.10 3.82
C GLY A 96 18.05 17.99 3.86
N ALA A 97 17.34 18.08 2.73
CA ALA A 97 16.05 18.77 2.62
C ALA A 97 14.87 17.94 3.13
N ARG A 98 15.10 16.71 3.62
CA ARG A 98 14.07 15.74 4.03
C ARG A 98 13.06 15.43 2.91
N GLU A 99 13.51 15.46 1.66
CA GLU A 99 12.70 15.06 0.52
C GLU A 99 12.64 13.53 0.37
N PRO A 100 11.53 12.96 -0.14
CA PRO A 100 11.47 11.55 -0.50
C PRO A 100 12.53 11.17 -1.54
N LEU A 101 13.10 9.97 -1.42
CA LEU A 101 14.04 9.44 -2.41
C LEU A 101 13.30 9.09 -3.72
N PRO A 102 13.78 9.53 -4.90
CA PRO A 102 13.10 9.27 -6.17
C PRO A 102 13.17 7.79 -6.55
N PRO A 103 12.28 7.29 -7.41
CA PRO A 103 12.34 5.91 -7.89
C PRO A 103 13.64 5.63 -8.65
N ASP A 104 13.99 4.35 -8.74
CA ASP A 104 15.19 3.91 -9.46
C ASP A 104 14.86 3.70 -10.93
N ASP A 105 15.68 4.27 -11.82
CA ASP A 105 15.55 4.14 -13.28
C ASP A 105 16.81 3.50 -13.90
N ASP A 106 16.83 3.38 -15.22
CA ASP A 106 17.98 2.83 -15.95
C ASP A 106 19.24 3.71 -15.83
N LYS A 107 19.11 4.98 -15.41
CA LYS A 107 20.21 5.92 -15.20
C LYS A 107 20.74 5.92 -13.76
N THR A 108 20.03 5.30 -12.83
CA THR A 108 20.41 5.26 -11.42
C THR A 108 21.59 4.31 -11.22
N PRO A 109 22.74 4.77 -10.68
CA PRO A 109 23.90 3.90 -10.48
C PRO A 109 23.60 2.72 -9.55
N LYS A 110 24.17 1.54 -9.85
CA LYS A 110 23.92 0.30 -9.08
C LYS A 110 24.19 0.46 -7.57
N GLY A 111 25.27 1.15 -7.20
CA GLY A 111 25.59 1.43 -5.80
C GLY A 111 24.49 2.23 -5.09
N LEU A 112 23.89 3.21 -5.78
CA LEU A 112 22.81 4.02 -5.24
C LEU A 112 21.49 3.25 -5.14
N LYS A 113 21.15 2.41 -6.14
CA LYS A 113 19.98 1.51 -6.05
C LYS A 113 20.02 0.65 -4.80
N ASN A 114 21.19 0.08 -4.50
CA ASN A 114 21.40 -0.75 -3.31
C ASN A 114 21.21 0.06 -2.02
N LEU A 115 21.82 1.24 -1.91
CA LEU A 115 21.65 2.10 -0.74
C LEU A 115 20.19 2.53 -0.55
N ARG A 116 19.50 2.93 -1.63
CA ARG A 116 18.08 3.33 -1.59
C ARG A 116 17.18 2.19 -1.13
N ALA A 117 17.41 0.97 -1.62
CA ALA A 117 16.65 -0.20 -1.20
C ALA A 117 16.79 -0.45 0.32
N ILE A 118 18.01 -0.36 0.85
CA ILE A 118 18.28 -0.49 2.29
C ILE A 118 17.57 0.63 3.06
N TYR A 119 17.73 1.88 2.63
CA TYR A 119 17.11 3.03 3.27
C TYR A 119 15.59 2.92 3.31
N ARG A 120 14.94 2.63 2.17
CA ARG A 120 13.49 2.45 2.07
C ARG A 120 12.98 1.31 2.96
N ASN A 121 13.74 0.23 3.08
CA ASN A 121 13.38 -0.87 4.00
C ASN A 121 13.45 -0.42 5.47
N GLN A 122 14.53 0.26 5.86
CA GLN A 122 14.72 0.68 7.24
C GLN A 122 13.74 1.78 7.66
N ILE A 123 13.52 2.80 6.81
CA ILE A 123 12.54 3.86 7.10
C ILE A 123 11.13 3.28 7.21
N GLY A 124 10.76 2.31 6.36
CA GLY A 124 9.47 1.63 6.46
C GLY A 124 9.28 0.84 7.76
N LYS A 125 10.35 0.26 8.33
CA LYS A 125 10.31 -0.37 9.67
C LYS A 125 10.11 0.68 10.77
N LEU A 126 10.82 1.81 10.70
CA LEU A 126 10.69 2.92 11.65
C LEU A 126 9.27 3.50 11.62
N ASP A 127 8.69 3.68 10.42
CA ASP A 127 7.30 4.13 10.24
C ASP A 127 6.29 3.15 10.86
N SER A 128 6.52 1.85 10.67
CA SER A 128 5.68 0.79 11.26
C SER A 128 5.75 0.80 12.78
N GLN A 129 6.96 0.96 13.34
CA GLN A 129 7.18 1.05 14.79
C GLN A 129 6.53 2.30 15.39
N LYS A 130 6.68 3.46 14.74
CA LYS A 130 6.01 4.72 15.14
C LYS A 130 4.50 4.57 15.16
N SER A 131 3.93 3.93 14.14
CA SER A 131 2.48 3.69 14.03
C SER A 131 1.97 2.75 15.13
N ALA A 132 2.70 1.66 15.40
CA ALA A 132 2.38 0.74 16.48
C ALA A 132 2.46 1.43 17.86
N GLY A 133 3.54 2.19 18.12
CA GLY A 133 3.72 2.94 19.36
C GLY A 133 2.62 3.99 19.58
N THR A 134 2.22 4.71 18.53
CA THR A 134 1.10 5.66 18.57
C THR A 134 -0.20 4.97 18.99
N THR A 135 -0.49 3.81 18.39
CA THR A 135 -1.71 3.03 18.68
C THR A 135 -1.74 2.54 20.14
N LEU A 136 -0.60 2.07 20.66
CA LEU A 136 -0.45 1.60 22.03
C LEU A 136 -0.70 2.69 23.08
N LEU A 137 -0.37 3.94 22.79
CA LEU A 137 -0.61 5.07 23.69
C LEU A 137 -2.00 5.69 23.51
N LEU A 138 -2.50 5.76 22.28
CA LEU A 138 -3.77 6.40 21.99
C LEU A 138 -4.96 5.61 22.55
N THR A 139 -4.94 4.28 22.43
CA THR A 139 -6.04 3.41 22.88
C THR A 139 -6.39 3.63 24.37
N PRO A 140 -5.44 3.53 25.32
CA PRO A 140 -5.75 3.79 26.73
C PRO A 140 -6.09 5.26 27.00
N TYR A 141 -5.53 6.21 26.24
CA TYR A 141 -5.86 7.62 26.38
C TYR A 141 -7.34 7.90 26.03
N VAL A 142 -7.83 7.38 24.90
CA VAL A 142 -9.24 7.49 24.50
C VAL A 142 -10.18 6.83 25.52
N ALA A 143 -9.80 5.68 26.08
CA ALA A 143 -10.57 5.04 27.15
C ALA A 143 -10.66 5.94 28.39
N ARG A 144 -9.55 6.57 28.79
CA ARG A 144 -9.51 7.48 29.93
C ARG A 144 -10.33 8.75 29.72
N LEU A 145 -10.36 9.27 28.49
CA LEU A 145 -11.26 10.37 28.13
C LEU A 145 -12.74 9.96 28.25
N LYS A 146 -13.10 8.72 27.90
CA LYS A 146 -14.48 8.22 28.07
C LYS A 146 -14.87 8.10 29.54
N GLU A 147 -13.96 7.67 30.40
CA GLU A 147 -14.18 7.64 31.86
C GLU A 147 -14.33 9.04 32.44
N LEU A 148 -13.55 10.01 31.96
CA LEU A 148 -13.66 11.41 32.36
C LEU A 148 -15.01 12.01 31.92
N GLU A 149 -15.48 11.70 30.71
CA GLU A 149 -16.81 12.09 30.22
C GLU A 149 -17.92 11.64 31.20
N VAL A 150 -17.89 10.38 31.65
CA VAL A 150 -18.85 9.84 32.63
C VAL A 150 -18.72 10.54 33.99
N THR A 151 -17.49 10.78 34.44
CA THR A 151 -17.22 11.42 35.74
C THR A 151 -17.75 12.85 35.79
N LEU A 152 -17.48 13.64 34.76
CA LEU A 152 -17.95 15.03 34.66
C LEU A 152 -19.48 15.10 34.52
N THR A 153 -20.08 14.16 33.79
CA THR A 153 -21.55 14.07 33.66
C THR A 153 -22.21 13.82 35.02
N LYS A 154 -21.69 12.89 35.82
CA LYS A 154 -22.21 12.60 37.18
C LYS A 154 -22.04 13.77 38.14
N ALA A 155 -21.06 14.63 37.89
CA ALA A 155 -20.78 15.83 38.69
C ALA A 155 -21.54 17.07 38.20
N ASP A 156 -22.49 16.93 37.27
CA ASP A 156 -23.26 18.02 36.64
C ASP A 156 -22.37 19.08 35.92
N ARG A 157 -21.14 18.70 35.54
CA ARG A 157 -20.19 19.55 34.78
C ARG A 157 -20.38 19.36 33.27
N ILE A 158 -21.58 19.62 32.79
CA ILE A 158 -22.03 19.22 31.43
C ILE A 158 -21.21 19.85 30.31
N SER A 159 -20.89 21.14 30.39
CA SER A 159 -20.08 21.82 29.37
C SER A 159 -18.68 21.22 29.23
N GLU A 160 -18.08 20.80 30.34
CA GLU A 160 -16.75 20.18 30.36
C GLU A 160 -16.81 18.73 29.87
N ALA A 161 -17.86 17.97 30.23
CA ALA A 161 -18.12 16.64 29.68
C ALA A 161 -18.27 16.68 28.15
N GLN A 162 -18.98 17.69 27.63
CA GLN A 162 -19.12 17.90 26.19
C GLN A 162 -17.78 18.24 25.52
N ALA A 163 -16.95 19.06 26.14
CA ALA A 163 -15.60 19.36 25.65
C ALA A 163 -14.72 18.10 25.58
N VAL A 164 -14.77 17.24 26.59
CA VAL A 164 -14.07 15.94 26.60
C VAL A 164 -14.60 15.00 25.50
N LYS A 165 -15.92 14.91 25.32
CA LYS A 165 -16.54 14.13 24.24
C LYS A 165 -16.06 14.59 22.86
N ASN A 166 -16.08 15.89 22.60
CA ASN A 166 -15.64 16.48 21.34
C ASN A 166 -14.16 16.20 21.08
N HIS A 167 -13.31 16.35 22.10
CA HIS A 167 -11.87 16.04 22.01
C HIS A 167 -11.63 14.56 21.71
N ARG A 168 -12.31 13.67 22.43
CA ARG A 168 -12.25 12.21 22.22
C ARG A 168 -12.71 11.82 20.81
N GLU A 169 -13.80 12.41 20.34
CA GLU A 169 -14.33 12.16 18.99
C GLU A 169 -13.40 12.72 17.91
N THR A 170 -12.76 13.85 18.15
CA THR A 170 -11.72 14.41 17.25
C THR A 170 -10.50 13.50 17.19
N LEU A 171 -10.04 12.98 18.33
CA LEU A 171 -8.94 12.00 18.39
C LEU A 171 -9.31 10.69 17.71
N ALA A 172 -10.53 10.20 17.91
CA ALA A 172 -11.04 9.02 17.23
C ALA A 172 -11.18 9.25 15.71
N ALA A 173 -11.52 10.47 15.27
CA ALA A 173 -11.56 10.84 13.86
C ALA A 173 -10.18 11.07 13.24
N ALA A 174 -9.20 11.55 14.01
CA ALA A 174 -7.82 11.74 13.58
C ALA A 174 -7.02 10.42 13.57
N ALA A 175 -7.39 9.48 14.43
CA ALA A 175 -6.84 8.13 14.50
C ALA A 175 -7.63 7.11 13.67
N ALA A 176 -8.88 7.43 13.34
CA ALA A 176 -9.45 6.92 12.10
C ALA A 176 -8.50 7.35 10.98
N PRO A 177 -8.16 6.45 10.05
CA PRO A 177 -7.17 6.75 9.03
C PRO A 177 -7.55 8.04 8.28
N SER A 178 -6.74 9.08 8.49
CA SER A 178 -6.92 10.40 7.89
C SER A 178 -6.78 10.29 6.38
N THR A 179 -7.83 10.66 5.64
CA THR A 179 -7.85 10.73 4.18
C THR A 179 -7.21 12.02 3.66
N VAL A 180 -5.97 12.32 4.06
CA VAL A 180 -5.25 13.47 3.49
C VAL A 180 -4.61 13.03 2.17
N GLY A 181 -5.27 13.41 1.06
CA GLY A 181 -4.88 13.05 -0.32
C GLY A 181 -5.65 11.87 -0.93
N GLY A 182 -6.69 11.36 -0.25
CA GLY A 182 -7.46 10.21 -0.72
C GLY A 182 -6.75 8.85 -0.62
N ALA A 183 -5.43 8.81 -0.39
CA ALA A 183 -4.71 7.56 -0.13
C ALA A 183 -4.89 7.10 1.33
N PHE A 184 -4.93 5.79 1.54
CA PHE A 184 -5.15 5.14 2.83
C PHE A 184 -4.13 4.01 3.03
N THR A 185 -3.59 3.85 4.24
CA THR A 185 -2.76 2.68 4.59
C THR A 185 -3.40 1.93 5.75
N ASN A 186 -3.59 0.62 5.60
CA ASN A 186 -4.26 -0.20 6.62
C ASN A 186 -3.32 -0.73 7.71
N SER A 187 -3.85 -1.52 8.66
CA SER A 187 -3.06 -2.08 9.76
C SER A 187 -2.01 -3.11 9.34
N LEU A 188 -2.05 -3.59 8.09
CA LEU A 188 -1.05 -4.48 7.49
C LEU A 188 0.00 -3.71 6.66
N GLY A 189 -0.09 -2.38 6.60
CA GLY A 189 0.77 -1.55 5.76
C GLY A 189 0.42 -1.60 4.26
N MET A 190 -0.74 -2.16 3.89
CA MET A 190 -1.25 -2.15 2.52
C MET A 190 -1.73 -0.74 2.19
N LYS A 191 -1.32 -0.22 1.04
CA LYS A 191 -1.66 1.14 0.58
C LYS A 191 -2.80 1.09 -0.42
N PHE A 192 -3.73 2.02 -0.30
CA PHE A 192 -4.93 2.15 -1.10
C PHE A 192 -4.99 3.54 -1.70
N VAL A 193 -5.47 3.64 -2.94
CA VAL A 193 -5.63 4.90 -3.67
C VAL A 193 -7.05 5.03 -4.21
N PRO A 194 -7.58 6.26 -4.36
CA PRO A 194 -8.91 6.45 -4.94
C PRO A 194 -8.96 5.95 -6.38
N VAL A 195 -10.09 5.37 -6.76
CA VAL A 195 -10.38 5.00 -8.15
C VAL A 195 -11.44 5.97 -8.69
N PRO A 196 -11.06 6.99 -9.48
CA PRO A 196 -12.00 8.01 -9.94
C PRO A 196 -13.18 7.43 -10.73
N GLY A 197 -14.42 7.78 -10.36
CA GLY A 197 -15.64 7.22 -10.96
C GLY A 197 -16.24 6.04 -10.19
N THR A 198 -15.72 5.77 -8.99
CA THR A 198 -16.21 4.78 -8.03
C THR A 198 -16.17 5.37 -6.61
N ASP A 199 -16.75 4.67 -5.64
CA ASP A 199 -16.77 5.07 -4.21
C ASP A 199 -15.77 4.25 -3.36
N ILE A 200 -14.70 3.75 -3.99
CA ILE A 200 -13.71 2.89 -3.33
C ILE A 200 -12.31 3.50 -3.32
N LEU A 201 -11.49 3.01 -2.38
CA LEU A 201 -10.04 3.01 -2.53
C LEU A 201 -9.59 1.59 -2.88
N MET A 202 -8.74 1.43 -3.88
CA MET A 202 -8.19 0.13 -4.29
C MET A 202 -6.77 -0.04 -3.77
N CYS A 203 -6.45 -1.24 -3.27
CA CYS A 203 -5.08 -1.57 -2.90
C CYS A 203 -4.16 -1.44 -4.13
N ILE A 204 -3.03 -0.76 -3.96
CA ILE A 204 -2.10 -0.49 -5.07
C ILE A 204 -1.42 -1.75 -5.60
N HIS A 205 -1.51 -2.87 -4.89
CA HIS A 205 -0.88 -4.14 -5.24
C HIS A 205 -1.82 -5.32 -4.93
N GLU A 206 -1.57 -6.46 -5.57
CA GLU A 206 -2.18 -7.75 -5.21
C GLU A 206 -1.91 -8.10 -3.74
N THR A 207 -2.80 -8.84 -3.08
CA THR A 207 -2.62 -9.23 -1.68
C THR A 207 -1.36 -10.10 -1.56
N ARG A 208 -0.40 -9.67 -0.74
CA ARG A 208 0.87 -10.38 -0.62
C ARG A 208 0.70 -11.65 0.22
N ARG A 209 1.61 -12.60 0.02
CA ARG A 209 1.74 -13.79 0.88
C ARG A 209 1.95 -13.42 2.34
N SER A 210 2.66 -12.33 2.65
CA SER A 210 2.86 -11.85 4.02
C SER A 210 1.57 -11.30 4.65
N ASP A 211 0.77 -10.57 3.87
CA ASP A 211 -0.53 -10.05 4.31
C ASP A 211 -1.48 -11.21 4.62
N TYR A 212 -1.61 -12.14 3.66
CA TYR A 212 -2.45 -13.33 3.82
C TYR A 212 -1.91 -14.28 4.91
N GLY A 213 -0.59 -14.37 5.07
CA GLY A 213 0.04 -15.12 6.16
C GLY A 213 -0.31 -14.58 7.53
N THR A 214 -0.43 -13.25 7.68
CA THR A 214 -0.91 -12.62 8.93
C THR A 214 -2.36 -13.02 9.23
N TYR A 215 -3.23 -13.02 8.22
CA TYR A 215 -4.59 -13.54 8.32
C TYR A 215 -4.60 -15.02 8.72
N ALA A 216 -3.83 -15.86 8.04
CA ALA A 216 -3.79 -17.30 8.26
C ALA A 216 -3.25 -17.70 9.65
N GLN A 217 -2.44 -16.84 10.29
CA GLN A 217 -2.01 -17.02 11.67
C GLN A 217 -3.10 -16.64 12.69
N ALA A 218 -3.93 -15.65 12.36
CA ALA A 218 -4.95 -15.11 13.26
C ALA A 218 -6.31 -15.82 13.15
N ALA A 219 -6.63 -16.39 11.98
CA ALA A 219 -7.90 -17.04 11.70
C ALA A 219 -7.82 -18.56 11.79
N SER A 220 -8.92 -19.19 12.23
CA SER A 220 -9.06 -20.65 12.25
C SER A 220 -9.66 -21.16 10.93
N GLY A 221 -9.34 -22.41 10.56
CA GLY A 221 -9.93 -23.06 9.37
C GLY A 221 -9.40 -22.57 8.02
N VAL A 222 -8.33 -21.77 8.00
CA VAL A 222 -7.73 -21.30 6.74
C VAL A 222 -7.11 -22.47 5.97
N ASN A 223 -7.53 -22.66 4.72
CA ASN A 223 -7.01 -23.71 3.85
C ASN A 223 -5.49 -23.53 3.63
N GLY A 224 -4.73 -24.63 3.60
CA GLY A 224 -3.27 -24.62 3.49
C GLY A 224 -2.70 -24.47 2.08
N ALA A 225 -3.51 -24.57 1.02
CA ALA A 225 -3.03 -24.63 -0.38
C ALA A 225 -2.18 -23.43 -0.80
N TRP A 226 -2.43 -22.24 -0.22
CA TRP A 226 -1.60 -21.06 -0.47
C TRP A 226 -0.15 -21.24 -0.02
N LYS A 227 0.16 -22.21 0.85
CA LYS A 227 1.54 -22.52 1.26
C LYS A 227 2.33 -23.22 0.16
N ASP A 228 1.66 -23.81 -0.84
CA ASP A 228 2.30 -24.49 -1.96
C ASP A 228 2.81 -23.47 -2.98
N VAL A 229 4.09 -23.14 -2.83
CA VAL A 229 4.80 -22.17 -3.66
C VAL A 229 5.28 -22.87 -4.94
N ALA A 230 4.61 -22.64 -6.07
CA ALA A 230 5.15 -22.97 -7.38
C ALA A 230 6.07 -21.84 -7.85
N VAL A 231 7.24 -21.67 -7.24
CA VAL A 231 8.12 -20.53 -7.54
C VAL A 231 9.54 -21.01 -7.81
N SER A 232 9.83 -21.19 -9.09
CA SER A 232 11.19 -21.28 -9.59
C SER A 232 11.76 -19.87 -9.77
N GLY A 233 12.92 -19.57 -9.17
CA GLY A 233 13.69 -18.36 -9.50
C GLY A 233 13.48 -17.13 -8.62
N VAL A 234 12.57 -17.14 -7.64
CA VAL A 234 12.48 -16.07 -6.62
C VAL A 234 13.20 -16.53 -5.35
N ALA A 235 14.07 -15.66 -4.84
CA ALA A 235 14.80 -15.93 -3.61
C ALA A 235 13.86 -15.95 -2.39
N LYS A 236 14.10 -16.87 -1.45
CA LYS A 236 13.22 -17.17 -0.31
C LYS A 236 12.85 -15.95 0.53
N GLU A 237 13.78 -15.01 0.68
CA GLU A 237 13.60 -13.75 1.41
C GLU A 237 12.61 -12.77 0.75
N LYS A 238 12.28 -12.98 -0.53
CA LYS A 238 11.29 -12.21 -1.29
C LYS A 238 9.93 -12.89 -1.38
N GLU A 239 9.80 -14.13 -0.91
CA GLU A 239 8.54 -14.89 -0.96
C GLU A 239 7.38 -14.15 -0.28
N GLY A 240 7.65 -13.44 0.82
CA GLY A 240 6.63 -12.66 1.51
C GLY A 240 5.97 -11.58 0.64
N ASN A 241 6.67 -11.08 -0.39
CA ASN A 241 6.17 -10.03 -1.29
C ASN A 241 5.56 -10.58 -2.58
N LEU A 242 5.53 -11.90 -2.78
CA LEU A 242 4.78 -12.48 -3.89
C LEU A 242 3.28 -12.31 -3.66
N PRO A 243 2.46 -12.25 -4.71
CA PRO A 243 1.02 -12.36 -4.56
C PRO A 243 0.67 -13.69 -3.89
N VAL A 244 -0.32 -13.69 -3.01
CA VAL A 244 -0.90 -14.93 -2.52
C VAL A 244 -1.66 -15.60 -3.67
N THR A 245 -1.35 -16.87 -3.92
CA THR A 245 -2.00 -17.69 -4.95
C THR A 245 -2.53 -18.98 -4.38
N ARG A 246 -3.21 -19.80 -5.19
CA ARG A 246 -3.94 -21.00 -4.74
C ARG A 246 -4.96 -20.67 -3.64
N VAL A 247 -5.56 -19.50 -3.76
CA VAL A 247 -6.67 -19.04 -2.93
C VAL A 247 -7.94 -19.03 -3.78
N SER A 248 -9.00 -19.57 -3.22
CA SER A 248 -10.32 -19.55 -3.85
C SER A 248 -11.00 -18.20 -3.65
N TRP A 249 -12.09 -17.96 -4.36
CA TRP A 249 -12.89 -16.75 -4.17
C TRP A 249 -13.40 -16.64 -2.72
N ALA A 250 -13.76 -17.79 -2.12
CA ALA A 250 -14.20 -17.86 -0.72
C ALA A 250 -13.06 -17.51 0.26
N ASP A 251 -11.84 -18.00 0.00
CA ASP A 251 -10.66 -17.65 0.81
C ASP A 251 -10.35 -16.15 0.74
N ALA A 252 -10.41 -15.57 -0.46
CA ALA A 252 -10.16 -14.17 -0.71
C ALA A 252 -11.20 -13.26 -0.04
N THR A 253 -12.48 -13.65 -0.09
CA THR A 253 -13.57 -12.97 0.63
C THR A 253 -13.39 -13.08 2.14
N ALA A 254 -13.03 -14.25 2.66
CA ALA A 254 -12.80 -14.46 4.09
C ALA A 254 -11.62 -13.62 4.63
N PHE A 255 -10.56 -13.43 3.83
CA PHE A 255 -9.49 -12.48 4.15
C PHE A 255 -10.02 -11.05 4.26
N CYS A 256 -10.84 -10.60 3.29
CA CYS A 256 -11.42 -9.26 3.31
C CYS A 256 -12.35 -9.05 4.52
N GLU A 257 -13.17 -10.03 4.87
CA GLU A 257 -14.03 -9.99 6.05
C GLU A 257 -13.24 -9.94 7.36
N TRP A 258 -12.17 -10.73 7.46
CA TRP A 258 -11.28 -10.68 8.63
C TRP A 258 -10.60 -9.32 8.75
N LEU A 259 -10.09 -8.78 7.64
CA LEU A 259 -9.45 -7.48 7.62
C LEU A 259 -10.45 -6.36 7.99
N SER A 260 -11.70 -6.51 7.56
CA SER A 260 -12.80 -5.61 7.94
C SER A 260 -13.05 -5.58 9.43
N LYS A 261 -13.11 -6.76 10.07
CA LYS A 261 -13.25 -6.89 11.53
C LYS A 261 -12.02 -6.33 12.26
N LYS A 262 -10.82 -6.56 11.71
CA LYS A 262 -9.55 -6.11 12.30
C LYS A 262 -9.42 -4.59 12.32
N ASP A 263 -9.86 -3.92 11.25
CA ASP A 263 -9.64 -2.48 11.06
C ASP A 263 -10.88 -1.61 11.28
N GLY A 264 -12.06 -2.22 11.42
CA GLY A 264 -13.34 -1.50 11.53
C GLY A 264 -13.73 -0.76 10.24
N ARG A 265 -13.29 -1.25 9.08
CA ARG A 265 -13.63 -0.72 7.74
C ARG A 265 -14.23 -1.80 6.85
N SER A 266 -14.96 -1.42 5.81
CA SER A 266 -15.56 -2.37 4.86
C SER A 266 -14.55 -2.71 3.76
N TYR A 267 -13.84 -3.84 3.91
CA TYR A 267 -13.01 -4.41 2.85
C TYR A 267 -13.75 -5.51 2.12
N ARG A 268 -13.53 -5.57 0.81
CA ARG A 268 -14.10 -6.60 -0.06
C ARG A 268 -13.24 -6.78 -1.29
N LEU A 269 -13.59 -7.77 -2.10
CA LEU A 269 -13.12 -7.86 -3.47
C LEU A 269 -13.67 -6.66 -4.30
N PRO A 270 -12.91 -6.17 -5.30
CA PRO A 270 -13.45 -5.23 -6.26
C PRO A 270 -14.60 -5.87 -7.05
N THR A 271 -15.53 -5.05 -7.50
CA THR A 271 -16.44 -5.45 -8.57
C THR A 271 -15.71 -5.47 -9.92
N ASP A 272 -16.22 -6.23 -10.90
CA ASP A 272 -15.73 -6.20 -12.29
C ASP A 272 -15.67 -4.77 -12.83
N ARG A 273 -16.68 -3.97 -12.49
CA ARG A 273 -16.77 -2.57 -12.90
C ARG A 273 -15.69 -1.72 -12.23
N GLU A 274 -15.51 -1.83 -10.91
CA GLU A 274 -14.45 -1.09 -10.19
C GLU A 274 -13.06 -1.45 -10.69
N TRP A 275 -12.81 -2.73 -11.00
CA TRP A 275 -11.57 -3.18 -11.63
C TRP A 275 -11.35 -2.51 -12.98
N SER A 276 -12.41 -2.39 -13.79
CA SER A 276 -12.37 -1.71 -15.09
C SER A 276 -12.08 -0.21 -14.97
N PHE A 277 -12.58 0.46 -13.93
CA PHE A 277 -12.19 1.85 -13.64
C PHE A 277 -10.72 1.95 -13.19
N ALA A 278 -10.25 0.98 -12.40
CA ALA A 278 -8.86 0.96 -11.94
C ALA A 278 -7.87 0.76 -13.08
N VAL A 279 -8.16 -0.11 -14.04
CA VAL A 279 -7.30 -0.32 -15.24
C VAL A 279 -7.44 0.78 -16.29
N GLY A 280 -8.48 1.62 -16.18
CA GLY A 280 -8.64 2.85 -16.98
C GLY A 280 -9.72 2.80 -18.07
N ILE A 281 -10.42 1.68 -18.23
CA ILE A 281 -11.45 1.49 -19.28
C ILE A 281 -12.89 1.71 -18.80
N GLY A 282 -13.11 1.91 -17.50
CA GLY A 282 -14.46 1.91 -16.91
C GLY A 282 -15.45 2.97 -17.45
N ARG A 283 -14.95 4.03 -18.11
CA ARG A 283 -15.80 5.03 -18.80
C ARG A 283 -16.15 4.64 -20.23
N GLU A 284 -15.33 3.80 -20.86
CA GLU A 284 -15.53 3.29 -22.22
C GLU A 284 -16.47 2.09 -22.21
N GLU A 285 -16.57 1.40 -21.07
CA GLU A 285 -17.52 0.33 -20.87
C GLU A 285 -18.92 0.84 -20.52
N GLY A 286 -19.93 0.22 -21.12
CA GLY A 286 -21.33 0.41 -20.74
C GLY A 286 -21.57 0.04 -19.28
N LYS A 287 -22.49 0.76 -18.62
CA LYS A 287 -22.89 0.47 -17.23
C LYS A 287 -23.61 -0.89 -17.11
N GLU A 288 -24.33 -1.27 -18.14
CA GLU A 288 -25.17 -2.47 -18.18
C GLU A 288 -24.41 -3.67 -18.78
N GLY A 289 -25.02 -4.86 -18.68
CA GLY A 289 -24.45 -6.10 -19.18
C GLY A 289 -23.64 -6.87 -18.13
N THR A 290 -23.63 -8.18 -18.30
CA THR A 290 -22.85 -9.12 -17.49
C THR A 290 -21.36 -9.09 -17.88
N PRO A 291 -20.45 -9.48 -16.99
CA PRO A 291 -19.01 -9.52 -17.27
C PRO A 291 -18.64 -10.26 -18.57
N ASP A 292 -19.27 -11.41 -18.86
CA ASP A 292 -19.07 -12.17 -20.11
C ASP A 292 -19.42 -11.36 -21.37
N SER A 293 -20.52 -10.61 -21.34
CA SER A 293 -20.96 -9.78 -22.47
C SER A 293 -19.96 -8.66 -22.81
N LYS A 294 -19.10 -8.29 -21.85
CA LYS A 294 -18.08 -7.23 -21.97
C LYS A 294 -16.70 -7.76 -22.32
N SER A 295 -16.46 -9.08 -22.24
CA SER A 295 -15.13 -9.65 -22.43
C SER A 295 -14.57 -9.35 -23.82
N GLY A 296 -13.36 -8.77 -23.86
CA GLY A 296 -12.61 -8.51 -25.08
C GLY A 296 -13.27 -7.51 -26.05
N LYS A 297 -14.24 -6.70 -25.59
CA LYS A 297 -15.03 -5.81 -26.47
C LYS A 297 -14.35 -4.49 -26.82
N LEU A 298 -13.35 -4.04 -26.05
CA LEU A 298 -12.71 -2.73 -26.24
C LEU A 298 -11.44 -2.77 -27.11
N GLY A 299 -11.38 -3.64 -28.12
CA GLY A 299 -10.26 -3.70 -29.07
C GLY A 299 -8.89 -3.91 -28.40
N GLU A 300 -7.80 -3.56 -29.10
CA GLU A 300 -6.40 -3.72 -28.64
C GLU A 300 -6.00 -2.71 -27.54
N GLU A 301 -6.75 -2.66 -26.44
CA GLU A 301 -6.43 -1.88 -25.23
C GLU A 301 -5.90 -2.83 -24.15
N TYR A 302 -4.61 -2.68 -23.78
CA TYR A 302 -3.95 -3.44 -22.72
C TYR A 302 -3.70 -2.54 -21.50
N PRO A 303 -3.40 -3.11 -20.31
CA PRO A 303 -3.08 -2.31 -19.12
C PRO A 303 -1.88 -1.36 -19.30
N TRP A 304 -0.99 -1.65 -20.26
CA TRP A 304 0.16 -0.82 -20.64
C TRP A 304 -0.07 0.03 -21.91
N GLY A 305 -1.29 0.09 -22.43
CA GLY A 305 -1.67 0.81 -23.66
C GLY A 305 -1.72 -0.09 -24.90
N LYS A 306 -1.81 0.51 -26.10
CA LYS A 306 -2.17 -0.17 -27.36
C LYS A 306 -1.10 -1.04 -28.01
N LYS A 307 0.14 -0.95 -27.53
CA LYS A 307 1.29 -1.53 -28.23
C LYS A 307 1.41 -3.02 -27.92
N TRP A 308 1.66 -3.81 -28.97
CA TRP A 308 2.07 -5.21 -28.87
C TRP A 308 3.38 -5.45 -29.68
N PRO A 309 4.35 -6.25 -29.18
CA PRO A 309 4.40 -6.86 -27.84
C PRO A 309 4.49 -5.81 -26.72
N PRO A 310 4.34 -6.20 -25.43
CA PRO A 310 4.41 -5.27 -24.31
C PRO A 310 5.73 -4.48 -24.26
N ASN A 311 5.70 -3.27 -23.71
CA ASN A 311 6.92 -2.50 -23.46
C ASN A 311 7.67 -3.10 -22.26
N LYS A 312 9.01 -2.97 -22.22
CA LYS A 312 9.82 -3.36 -21.05
C LYS A 312 9.22 -2.77 -19.77
N GLY A 313 8.95 -3.62 -18.77
CA GLY A 313 8.36 -3.20 -17.50
C GLY A 313 6.83 -3.17 -17.47
N ALA A 314 6.14 -3.63 -18.52
CA ALA A 314 4.67 -3.59 -18.61
C ALA A 314 3.94 -4.54 -17.64
N GLY A 315 4.54 -5.69 -17.30
CA GLY A 315 3.90 -6.70 -16.44
C GLY A 315 4.62 -8.04 -16.47
N ASN A 316 4.08 -9.02 -15.77
CA ASN A 316 4.62 -10.39 -15.74
C ASN A 316 3.73 -11.35 -16.56
N PHE A 317 4.28 -11.94 -17.62
CA PHE A 317 3.55 -12.76 -18.59
C PHE A 317 4.34 -14.03 -18.95
N ALA A 318 3.73 -14.94 -19.70
CA ALA A 318 4.49 -16.04 -20.28
C ALA A 318 5.33 -15.51 -21.45
N ASP A 319 6.61 -15.20 -21.20
CA ASP A 319 7.47 -14.50 -22.16
C ASP A 319 8.80 -15.22 -22.47
N ALA A 320 9.78 -14.52 -23.05
CA ALA A 320 11.07 -15.08 -23.39
C ALA A 320 11.81 -15.71 -22.19
N SER A 321 11.60 -15.25 -20.96
CA SER A 321 12.10 -15.86 -19.71
C SER A 321 11.61 -17.31 -19.58
N VAL A 322 10.30 -17.51 -19.79
CA VAL A 322 9.66 -18.84 -19.80
C VAL A 322 10.16 -19.66 -20.99
N GLY A 323 10.27 -19.06 -22.18
CA GLY A 323 10.77 -19.74 -23.38
C GLY A 323 12.21 -20.25 -23.22
N LYS A 324 13.08 -19.48 -22.55
CA LYS A 324 14.46 -19.88 -22.23
C LYS A 324 14.51 -20.99 -21.18
N ALA A 325 13.68 -20.91 -20.14
CA ALA A 325 13.63 -21.91 -19.08
C ALA A 325 12.91 -23.21 -19.48
N SER A 326 12.05 -23.16 -20.51
CA SER A 326 11.25 -24.28 -20.99
C SER A 326 11.11 -24.21 -22.52
N PRO A 327 12.14 -24.65 -23.28
CA PRO A 327 12.13 -24.59 -24.73
C PRO A 327 10.90 -25.27 -25.35
N GLY A 328 10.24 -24.59 -26.28
CA GLY A 328 9.01 -25.08 -26.95
C GLY A 328 7.71 -24.70 -26.26
N LYS A 329 7.75 -24.10 -25.06
CA LYS A 329 6.56 -23.51 -24.43
C LYS A 329 6.18 -22.21 -25.13
N ALA A 330 4.89 -22.05 -25.45
CA ALA A 330 4.39 -20.83 -26.08
C ALA A 330 4.60 -19.62 -25.16
N CYS A 331 5.12 -18.53 -25.72
CA CYS A 331 5.42 -17.31 -25.00
C CYS A 331 5.44 -16.09 -25.92
N ILE A 332 5.31 -14.90 -25.32
CA ILE A 332 5.44 -13.62 -26.01
C ILE A 332 6.89 -13.47 -26.48
N GLN A 333 7.08 -13.41 -27.80
CA GLN A 333 8.38 -13.12 -28.40
C GLN A 333 8.72 -11.63 -28.23
N ASP A 334 10.01 -11.32 -28.15
CA ASP A 334 10.54 -9.95 -28.02
C ASP A 334 10.06 -9.18 -26.77
N TYR A 335 9.64 -9.91 -25.73
CA TYR A 335 9.36 -9.39 -24.38
C TYR A 335 10.05 -10.27 -23.34
N GLU A 336 10.66 -9.66 -22.33
CA GLU A 336 11.36 -10.34 -21.24
C GLU A 336 11.22 -9.54 -19.94
N ASP A 337 10.48 -10.11 -18.99
CA ASP A 337 10.21 -9.56 -17.67
C ASP A 337 11.17 -10.09 -16.59
N GLY A 338 11.90 -11.18 -16.88
CA GLY A 338 12.87 -11.80 -16.00
C GLY A 338 12.28 -12.80 -14.99
N PHE A 339 11.00 -13.17 -15.13
CA PHE A 339 10.30 -14.09 -14.24
C PHE A 339 9.70 -15.27 -15.01
N VAL A 340 9.88 -16.48 -14.47
CA VAL A 340 9.29 -17.72 -15.04
C VAL A 340 8.00 -18.16 -14.33
N SER A 341 7.62 -17.41 -13.30
CA SER A 341 6.47 -17.60 -12.42
C SER A 341 6.02 -16.24 -11.88
N ALA A 342 5.13 -16.22 -10.87
CA ALA A 342 4.78 -14.98 -10.19
C ALA A 342 6.01 -14.18 -9.73
N ALA A 343 5.93 -12.87 -9.90
CA ALA A 343 6.91 -11.88 -9.49
C ALA A 343 6.48 -11.24 -8.16
N PRO A 344 7.42 -10.65 -7.38
CA PRO A 344 7.03 -9.83 -6.25
C PRO A 344 6.09 -8.71 -6.70
N VAL A 345 5.08 -8.40 -5.91
CA VAL A 345 4.15 -7.31 -6.24
C VAL A 345 4.91 -5.99 -6.36
N MET A 346 4.41 -5.10 -7.24
CA MET A 346 5.02 -3.82 -7.58
C MET A 346 6.41 -3.95 -8.22
N SER A 347 6.67 -5.04 -8.95
CA SER A 347 7.92 -5.19 -9.73
C SER A 347 7.88 -4.44 -11.07
N PHE A 348 6.69 -4.09 -11.55
CA PHE A 348 6.45 -3.48 -12.85
C PHE A 348 5.96 -2.04 -12.72
N GLU A 349 5.76 -1.36 -13.85
CA GLU A 349 5.28 0.02 -13.85
C GLU A 349 3.85 0.11 -13.30
N ALA A 350 3.62 1.09 -12.43
CA ALA A 350 2.26 1.43 -12.01
C ALA A 350 1.54 2.19 -13.12
N ASN A 351 0.21 2.06 -13.16
CA ASN A 351 -0.63 2.93 -13.98
C ASN A 351 -0.67 4.38 -13.42
N LYS A 352 -1.42 5.26 -14.09
CA LYS A 352 -1.55 6.68 -13.71
C LYS A 352 -2.15 6.91 -12.31
N LEU A 353 -2.80 5.91 -11.72
CA LEU A 353 -3.35 5.96 -10.36
C LEU A 353 -2.34 5.47 -9.31
N GLY A 354 -1.17 4.98 -9.72
CA GLY A 354 -0.21 4.35 -8.82
C GLY A 354 -0.57 2.90 -8.47
N ILE A 355 -1.42 2.25 -9.27
CA ILE A 355 -1.82 0.85 -9.08
C ILE A 355 -0.94 -0.04 -9.96
N TYR A 356 -0.33 -1.04 -9.34
CA TYR A 356 0.59 -1.99 -9.95
C TYR A 356 -0.12 -3.29 -10.33
N ASP A 357 0.49 -4.02 -11.25
CA ASP A 357 0.17 -5.42 -11.56
C ASP A 357 -1.30 -5.66 -11.99
N LEU A 358 -1.95 -4.66 -12.62
CA LEU A 358 -3.28 -4.87 -13.23
C LEU A 358 -3.19 -5.62 -14.57
N GLY A 359 -1.99 -5.77 -15.13
CA GLY A 359 -1.70 -6.59 -16.30
C GLY A 359 -0.68 -7.65 -15.96
N GLY A 360 -1.12 -8.91 -15.95
CA GLY A 360 -0.28 -10.06 -15.67
C GLY A 360 -0.06 -10.30 -14.19
N ASN A 361 1.05 -10.95 -13.87
CA ASN A 361 1.35 -11.54 -12.57
C ASN A 361 0.34 -12.62 -12.18
N VAL A 362 -0.79 -12.30 -11.55
CA VAL A 362 -1.83 -13.30 -11.27
C VAL A 362 -3.22 -12.81 -11.65
N TRP A 363 -4.09 -13.75 -12.03
CA TRP A 363 -5.50 -13.48 -12.19
C TRP A 363 -6.10 -13.01 -10.87
N GLU A 364 -6.97 -12.01 -10.92
CA GLU A 364 -7.56 -11.41 -9.72
C GLU A 364 -9.05 -11.68 -9.61
N TRP A 365 -9.46 -12.31 -8.51
CA TRP A 365 -10.87 -12.50 -8.18
C TRP A 365 -11.61 -11.16 -8.02
N CYS A 366 -12.77 -11.05 -8.69
CA CYS A 366 -13.76 -9.99 -8.47
C CYS A 366 -14.99 -10.53 -7.75
N SER A 367 -15.81 -9.65 -7.15
CA SER A 367 -17.02 -10.05 -6.44
C SER A 367 -18.13 -10.58 -7.33
N ASP A 368 -18.14 -10.22 -8.62
CA ASP A 368 -19.24 -10.47 -9.53
C ASP A 368 -19.31 -11.92 -9.99
N TRP A 369 -20.54 -12.39 -10.21
CA TRP A 369 -20.78 -13.58 -11.03
C TRP A 369 -20.47 -13.26 -12.49
N TYR A 370 -19.88 -14.21 -13.21
CA TYR A 370 -19.46 -14.00 -14.60
C TYR A 370 -20.62 -13.75 -15.55
N ASN A 371 -21.73 -14.47 -15.34
CA ASN A 371 -22.96 -14.33 -16.12
C ASN A 371 -24.20 -14.71 -15.29
N ALA A 372 -25.37 -14.69 -15.93
CA ALA A 372 -26.65 -14.95 -15.28
C ALA A 372 -26.81 -16.36 -14.68
N SER A 373 -25.99 -17.34 -15.10
CA SER A 373 -26.03 -18.70 -14.54
C SER A 373 -25.45 -18.80 -13.12
N GLN A 374 -24.64 -17.82 -12.71
CA GLN A 374 -24.02 -17.76 -11.38
C GLN A 374 -23.24 -19.02 -10.98
N VAL A 375 -22.61 -19.69 -11.96
CA VAL A 375 -21.73 -20.85 -11.71
C VAL A 375 -20.31 -20.37 -11.37
N ASP A 376 -19.80 -19.41 -12.14
CA ASP A 376 -18.42 -18.95 -12.05
C ASP A 376 -18.34 -17.49 -11.63
N ARG A 377 -17.26 -17.15 -10.91
CA ARG A 377 -16.90 -15.77 -10.57
C ARG A 377 -15.95 -15.21 -11.62
N VAL A 378 -15.99 -13.89 -11.77
CA VAL A 378 -15.09 -13.18 -12.69
C VAL A 378 -13.66 -13.15 -12.14
N THR A 379 -12.71 -13.33 -13.02
CA THR A 379 -11.30 -13.00 -12.80
C THR A 379 -10.78 -12.04 -13.87
N ARG A 380 -9.86 -11.15 -13.49
CA ARG A 380 -9.31 -10.09 -14.36
C ARG A 380 -7.79 -10.09 -14.38
N GLY A 381 -7.21 -9.45 -15.39
CA GLY A 381 -5.79 -9.04 -15.41
C GLY A 381 -4.82 -9.94 -16.18
N GLY A 382 -5.15 -11.22 -16.38
CA GLY A 382 -4.16 -12.17 -16.92
C GLY A 382 -3.17 -12.65 -15.87
N SER A 383 -2.16 -13.41 -16.26
CA SER A 383 -1.14 -13.92 -15.34
C SER A 383 0.20 -14.15 -16.01
N PHE A 384 1.21 -14.51 -15.21
CA PHE A 384 2.53 -15.00 -15.65
C PHE A 384 2.48 -16.23 -16.59
N SER A 385 1.30 -16.86 -16.73
CA SER A 385 1.11 -18.02 -17.59
C SER A 385 0.46 -17.71 -18.94
N ASN A 386 0.02 -16.46 -19.15
CA ASN A 386 -0.67 -16.04 -20.37
C ASN A 386 0.28 -15.35 -21.34
N HIS A 387 0.12 -15.64 -22.64
CA HIS A 387 0.93 -15.07 -23.73
C HIS A 387 0.06 -14.60 -24.90
N GLU A 388 -1.20 -15.00 -24.92
CA GLU A 388 -2.15 -14.70 -25.98
C GLU A 388 -2.64 -13.26 -25.86
N LYS A 389 -2.60 -12.51 -26.98
CA LYS A 389 -3.04 -11.10 -27.05
C LYS A 389 -4.41 -10.87 -26.40
N ASN A 390 -5.39 -11.70 -26.76
CA ASN A 390 -6.76 -11.59 -26.27
C ASN A 390 -6.88 -11.83 -24.76
N ARG A 391 -5.99 -12.63 -24.16
CA ARG A 391 -6.02 -12.94 -22.72
C ARG A 391 -5.45 -11.82 -21.84
N LEU A 392 -4.79 -10.83 -22.44
CA LEU A 392 -4.13 -9.72 -21.74
C LEU A 392 -4.78 -8.36 -21.99
N LEU A 393 -5.91 -8.31 -22.70
CA LEU A 393 -6.67 -7.08 -22.89
C LEU A 393 -7.19 -6.56 -21.54
N SER A 394 -7.22 -5.25 -21.35
CA SER A 394 -7.85 -4.61 -20.18
C SER A 394 -9.32 -5.01 -20.06
N SER A 395 -9.98 -5.23 -21.20
CA SER A 395 -11.39 -5.65 -21.27
C SER A 395 -11.60 -7.16 -21.20
N GLU A 396 -10.55 -7.98 -21.07
CA GLU A 396 -10.74 -9.42 -20.92
C GLU A 396 -11.26 -9.78 -19.52
N ARG A 397 -12.21 -10.70 -19.49
CA ARG A 397 -12.73 -11.37 -18.30
C ARG A 397 -12.53 -12.86 -18.47
N ASP A 398 -11.83 -13.47 -17.54
CA ASP A 398 -11.87 -14.92 -17.39
C ASP A 398 -12.91 -15.29 -16.32
N HIS A 399 -13.23 -16.58 -16.25
CA HIS A 399 -14.21 -17.08 -15.30
C HIS A 399 -13.74 -18.38 -14.69
N THR A 400 -14.01 -18.57 -13.40
CA THR A 400 -13.56 -19.75 -12.68
C THR A 400 -14.54 -20.11 -11.56
N PRO A 401 -14.80 -21.41 -11.31
CA PRO A 401 -15.63 -21.82 -10.20
C PRO A 401 -15.07 -21.31 -8.87
N PRO A 402 -15.92 -20.82 -7.96
CA PRO A 402 -15.48 -20.06 -6.78
C PRO A 402 -14.67 -20.87 -5.76
N ASP A 403 -14.64 -22.20 -5.86
CA ASP A 403 -13.93 -23.12 -4.97
C ASP A 403 -12.52 -23.51 -5.48
N ARG A 404 -12.18 -23.17 -6.74
CA ARG A 404 -10.89 -23.49 -7.36
C ARG A 404 -9.73 -22.76 -6.68
N ARG A 405 -8.58 -23.42 -6.64
CA ARG A 405 -7.32 -22.92 -6.06
C ARG A 405 -6.17 -23.16 -7.02
N GLU A 406 -5.95 -22.23 -7.92
CA GLU A 406 -4.97 -22.36 -9.01
C GLU A 406 -3.67 -21.57 -8.73
N PRO A 407 -2.51 -22.02 -9.27
CA PRO A 407 -1.22 -21.37 -9.04
C PRO A 407 -1.12 -19.92 -9.53
N ALA A 408 -1.92 -19.56 -10.52
CA ALA A 408 -1.90 -18.25 -11.18
C ALA A 408 -3.09 -17.36 -10.76
N PHE A 409 -3.80 -17.72 -9.68
CA PHE A 409 -5.00 -17.03 -9.22
C PHE A 409 -4.82 -16.49 -7.81
N GLY A 410 -4.97 -15.18 -7.67
CA GLY A 410 -4.92 -14.42 -6.43
C GLY A 410 -6.02 -13.36 -6.39
N PHE A 411 -5.78 -12.27 -5.68
CA PHE A 411 -6.74 -11.17 -5.56
C PHE A 411 -6.10 -9.90 -4.99
N ARG A 412 -6.76 -8.77 -5.19
CA ARG A 412 -6.55 -7.54 -4.42
C ARG A 412 -7.82 -7.16 -3.68
N CYS A 413 -7.70 -6.41 -2.59
CA CYS A 413 -8.85 -5.89 -1.87
C CYS A 413 -9.08 -4.40 -2.16
N VAL A 414 -10.31 -3.97 -1.95
CA VAL A 414 -10.73 -2.56 -1.94
C VAL A 414 -11.30 -2.21 -0.58
N VAL A 415 -11.34 -0.93 -0.25
CA VAL A 415 -12.05 -0.41 0.92
C VAL A 415 -13.12 0.58 0.47
N GLU A 416 -14.32 0.44 1.02
CA GLU A 416 -15.41 1.37 0.73
C GLU A 416 -15.17 2.70 1.44
N GLN A 417 -15.43 3.81 0.75
CA GLN A 417 -15.44 5.11 1.38
C GLN A 417 -16.81 5.36 2.05
N PRO A 418 -16.84 6.00 3.24
CA PRO A 418 -18.11 6.43 3.81
C PRO A 418 -18.82 7.35 2.82
N LYS A 419 -20.06 7.00 2.45
CA LYS A 419 -20.90 7.91 1.66
C LYS A 419 -21.14 9.16 2.51
N ASN A 420 -20.68 10.32 2.05
CA ASN A 420 -21.10 11.59 2.62
C ASN A 420 -22.62 11.67 2.48
N LYS A 421 -23.34 11.51 3.59
CA LYS A 421 -24.79 11.67 3.65
C LYS A 421 -25.16 13.15 3.60
#